data_AF-A0A1H3YT29-F1
#
_entry.id   AF-A0A1H3YT29-F1
#
_cell.length_a   1.000
_cell.length_b   1.000
_cell.length_c   1.000
_cell.angle_alpha   90.00
_cell.angle_beta   90.00
_cell.angle_gamma   90.00
#
_symmetry.space_group_name_H-M   'P 1'
#
loop_
_entity.id
_entity.type
_entity.pdbx_description
1 polymer ?
#
loop_
_entity_poly.entity_id
_entity_poly.type
_entity_poly.pdbx_seq_one_letter_code
_entity_poly.pdbx_strand_id
1 'polypeptide(L)' 'MMNKGDFEQTPVFLGTSDPDFHVPVERVYASANILREMDASVTEKVYANRGHTISEDEIELVNRIIF' A
#
# COMPACT_ATOMS: atom_id res chain seq x y z
N MET A 1 13.47 16.85 -21.01
CA MET A 1 13.43 16.87 -19.54
C MET A 1 12.43 15.81 -19.11
N MET A 2 12.82 14.83 -18.29
CA MET A 2 11.85 13.87 -17.71
C MET A 2 11.00 14.64 -16.71
N ASN A 3 9.69 14.76 -16.96
CA ASN A 3 8.75 15.15 -15.92
C ASN A 3 8.76 14.04 -14.88
N LYS A 4 9.33 14.31 -13.69
CA LYS A 4 9.14 13.43 -12.53
C LYS A 4 7.72 13.70 -12.01
N GLY A 5 6.89 12.65 -11.95
CA GLY A 5 5.57 12.75 -11.34
C GLY A 5 5.70 13.02 -9.84
N ASP A 6 4.74 13.76 -9.29
CA ASP A 6 4.63 14.13 -7.89
C ASP A 6 3.18 13.83 -7.45
N PHE A 7 3.01 13.19 -6.30
CA PHE A 7 1.70 12.83 -5.75
C PHE A 7 1.13 13.92 -4.82
N GLU A 8 1.85 14.99 -4.51
CA GLU A 8 1.38 16.11 -3.69
C GLU A 8 0.72 15.64 -2.37
N GLN A 9 1.38 14.74 -1.65
CA GLN A 9 0.89 14.11 -0.42
C GLN A 9 -0.41 13.30 -0.56
N THR A 10 -0.78 12.88 -1.78
CA THR A 10 -1.97 12.03 -2.01
C THR A 10 -1.93 10.80 -1.08
N PRO A 11 -3.00 10.54 -0.30
CA PRO A 11 -3.09 9.35 0.53
C PRO A 11 -3.11 8.07 -0.31
N VAL A 12 -2.26 7.11 0.04
CA VAL A 12 -2.22 5.78 -0.59
C VAL A 12 -2.24 4.70 0.48
N PHE A 13 -3.11 3.71 0.31
CA PHE A 13 -3.14 2.51 1.15
C PHE A 13 -2.62 1.28 0.39
N LEU A 14 -1.70 0.52 1.02
CA LEU A 14 -1.19 -0.76 0.52
C LEU A 14 -1.41 -1.86 1.57
N GLY A 15 -2.35 -2.76 1.30
CA GLY A 15 -2.61 -3.96 2.11
C GLY A 15 -2.04 -5.22 1.45
N THR A 16 -1.48 -6.15 2.24
CA THR A 16 -1.03 -7.45 1.73
C THR A 16 -1.02 -8.53 2.82
N SER A 17 -1.05 -9.80 2.43
CA SER A 17 -0.83 -10.93 3.34
C SER A 17 0.64 -11.35 3.32
N ASP A 18 1.15 -11.85 4.45
CA ASP A 18 2.42 -12.55 4.53
C ASP A 18 2.23 -13.92 5.22
N PRO A 19 2.37 -15.05 4.50
CA PRO A 19 2.67 -15.13 3.07
C PRO A 19 1.45 -14.78 2.20
N ASP A 20 1.71 -14.27 0.99
CA ASP A 20 0.80 -14.28 -0.15
C ASP A 20 1.55 -14.90 -1.34
N PHE A 21 1.00 -15.99 -1.90
CA PHE A 21 1.62 -16.72 -3.00
C PHE A 21 1.74 -15.89 -4.28
N HIS A 22 0.81 -14.96 -4.50
CA HIS A 22 0.77 -14.13 -5.71
C HIS A 22 1.63 -12.88 -5.58
N VAL A 23 1.78 -12.35 -4.36
CA VAL A 23 2.44 -11.06 -4.12
C VAL A 23 3.42 -11.18 -2.96
N PRO A 24 4.72 -11.37 -3.23
CA PRO A 24 5.74 -11.34 -2.19
C PRO A 24 5.75 -10.00 -1.45
N VAL A 25 5.83 -10.03 -0.12
CA VAL A 25 5.76 -8.85 0.74
C VAL A 25 6.84 -7.82 0.41
N GLU A 26 8.02 -8.27 -0.03
CA GLU A 26 9.14 -7.41 -0.41
C GLU A 26 8.79 -6.48 -1.57
N ARG A 27 7.91 -6.93 -2.49
CA ARG A 27 7.45 -6.09 -3.60
C ARG A 27 6.49 -4.99 -3.14
N VAL A 28 5.72 -5.26 -2.08
CA VAL A 28 4.82 -4.27 -1.49
C VAL A 28 5.65 -3.18 -0.83
N TYR A 29 6.67 -3.55 -0.05
CA TYR A 29 7.61 -2.58 0.53
C TYR A 29 8.36 -1.77 -0.54
N ALA A 30 8.83 -2.42 -1.61
CA ALA A 30 9.48 -1.72 -2.72
C ALA A 30 8.55 -0.70 -3.38
N SER A 31 7.27 -1.05 -3.57
CA SER A 31 6.26 -0.16 -4.16
C SER A 31 5.94 1.01 -3.23
N ALA A 32 5.78 0.74 -1.93
CA ALA A 32 5.54 1.77 -0.92
C ALA A 32 6.68 2.80 -0.89
N ASN A 33 7.93 2.35 -0.98
CA ASN A 33 9.09 3.24 -1.00
C ASN A 33 9.13 4.12 -2.25
N ILE A 34 8.86 3.57 -3.44
CA ILE A 34 8.78 4.36 -4.68
C ILE A 34 7.68 5.43 -4.56
N LEU A 35 6.51 5.09 -4.02
CA LEU A 35 5.42 6.04 -3.84
C LEU A 35 5.79 7.15 -2.84
N ARG A 36 6.44 6.81 -1.73
CA ARG A 36 6.96 7.81 -0.76
C ARG A 36 8.01 8.73 -1.38
N GLU A 37 8.92 8.17 -2.19
CA GLU A 37 9.92 8.96 -2.93
C GLU A 37 9.28 9.93 -3.94
N MET A 38 8.07 9.62 -4.40
CA MET A 38 7.25 10.47 -5.27
C MET A 38 6.25 11.36 -4.49
N ASP A 39 6.50 11.58 -3.20
CA ASP A 39 5.72 12.46 -2.32
C ASP A 39 4.28 11.99 -2.01
N ALA A 40 4.01 10.68 -2.05
CA ALA A 40 2.72 10.15 -1.58
C ALA A 40 2.69 9.96 -0.05
N SER A 41 1.52 10.14 0.56
CA SER A 41 1.28 9.83 1.98
C SER A 41 0.87 8.36 2.12
N VAL A 42 1.87 7.47 2.24
CA VAL A 42 1.67 6.01 2.16
C VAL A 42 1.42 5.38 3.53
N THR A 43 0.29 4.70 3.66
CA THR A 43 -0.01 3.75 4.73
C THR A 43 0.11 2.32 4.20
N GLU A 44 1.00 1.51 4.78
CA GLU A 44 1.15 0.10 4.43
C GLU A 44 0.80 -0.80 5.63
N LYS A 45 0.12 -1.93 5.39
CA LYS A 45 -0.25 -2.89 6.42
C LYS A 45 -0.12 -4.32 5.92
N VAL A 46 0.66 -5.12 6.65
CA VAL A 46 0.89 -6.54 6.37
C VAL A 46 0.05 -7.39 7.33
N TYR A 47 -0.71 -8.32 6.77
CA TYR A 47 -1.56 -9.25 7.50
C TYR A 47 -0.94 -10.64 7.54
N ALA A 48 -0.69 -11.18 8.72
CA ALA A 48 -0.13 -12.53 8.84
C ALA A 48 -1.16 -13.59 8.40
N ASN A 49 -0.75 -14.48 7.49
CA ASN A 49 -1.48 -15.69 7.07
C ASN A 49 -2.94 -15.45 6.63
N ARG A 50 -3.22 -14.33 5.95
CA ARG A 50 -4.57 -13.96 5.54
C ARG A 50 -4.95 -14.49 4.16
N GLY A 51 -3.96 -14.78 3.32
CA GLY A 51 -4.15 -15.20 1.93
C GLY A 51 -4.58 -14.03 1.02
N HIS A 52 -4.98 -14.36 -0.20
CA HIS A 52 -5.28 -13.38 -1.26
C HIS A 52 -6.76 -12.97 -1.24
N THR A 53 -7.14 -12.14 -0.26
CA THR A 53 -8.52 -11.67 -0.06
C THR A 53 -8.55 -10.25 0.53
N ILE A 54 -9.72 -9.62 0.55
CA ILE A 54 -9.95 -8.32 1.19
C ILE A 54 -10.61 -8.53 2.55
N SER A 55 -10.00 -7.94 3.56
CA SER A 55 -10.39 -7.89 4.97
C SER A 55 -11.47 -6.85 5.28
N GLU A 56 -12.36 -7.13 6.25
CA GLU A 56 -13.20 -6.09 6.85
C GLU A 56 -12.34 -4.97 7.48
N ASP A 57 -11.27 -5.33 8.19
CA ASP A 57 -10.34 -4.35 8.77
C ASP A 57 -9.56 -3.55 7.70
N GLU A 58 -9.40 -4.06 6.46
CA GLU A 58 -8.88 -3.23 5.36
C GLU A 58 -9.93 -2.21 4.90
N ILE A 59 -11.18 -2.64 4.76
CA ILE A 59 -12.30 -1.79 4.39
C ILE A 59 -12.48 -0.68 5.42
N GLU A 60 -12.53 -1.01 6.71
CA GLU A 60 -12.64 -0.06 7.81
C GLU A 60 -11.46 0.93 7.84
N LEU A 61 -10.23 0.43 7.63
CA LEU A 61 -9.05 1.29 7.62
C LEU A 61 -9.07 2.27 6.44
N VAL A 62 -9.36 1.79 5.23
CA VAL A 62 -9.45 2.64 4.03
C VAL A 62 -10.54 3.70 4.19
N ASN A 63 -11.71 3.32 4.73
CA ASN A 63 -12.80 4.25 5.01
C ASN A 63 -12.44 5.37 6.00
N ARG A 64 -11.40 5.18 6.82
CA ARG A 64 -10.95 6.19 7.78
C ARG A 64 -9.84 7.09 7.25
N ILE A 65 -9.02 6.61 6.32
CA ILE A 65 -7.76 7.29 5.94
C ILE A 65 -7.75 7.80 4.50
N ILE A 66 -8.62 7.27 3.62
CA ILE A 66 -8.69 7.67 2.22
C ILE A 66 -9.90 8.56 1.93
N PHE A 67 -11.04 8.26 2.55
CA PHE A 67 -12.31 8.99 2.39
C PHE A 67 -12.58 9.90 3.60
#